data_AF-E1F9E5-F1
#
_entry.id   AF-E1F9E5-F1
#
_cell.length_a   1.000
_cell.length_b   1.000
_cell.length_c   1.000
_cell.angle_alpha   90.00
_cell.angle_beta   90.00
_cell.angle_gamma   90.00
#
_symmetry.space_group_name_H-M   'P 1'
#
loop_
_entity.id
_entity.type
_entity.pdbx_description
1 polymer ?
#
loop_
_entity_poly.entity_id
_entity_poly.type
_entity_poly.pdbx_seq_one_letter_code
_entity_poly.pdbx_strand_id
1 'polypeptide(L)'
;MGLSKSPGPSGLGPAHWRVMIQVPGMPETLAQAFNEILGSAQRREYRDLYAFRLVLIPKDEAAGKYRPIAIGETIMMAMHKILLGRIQAQALEGLEDGQIAFKPNAHAVGIRMAYNAMQEDGTQAVSLDVQNAFNSIPREEIILGMDEAGIPVLIRNYIIAFLQLGHTGHLEGIPCGVPQGDPLSMVLYCLGQNAYIRQIKALYPNIVAYADDIVIFHNDMETDATEIIKHATELAKHYRLTINADKCRSTQRDQEVTFLGAPVSRQRLSVATKAIAKATEALGLVMKAPITHHAKLTLTRINVIPMANYAPLVEMDSPLDDYESFDKRVGEALAGMLDSSPARWVEFLAAPKSNGGLGVHLPGAYHKHLRNAFNTLDVGTGHREGVAPARTYTSTTAPMQT
;
A
#
# COMPACT_ATOMS: atom_id res chain seq x y z
N MET A 1 -10.21 -0.15 -15.58
CA MET A 1 -10.03 0.86 -14.50
C MET A 1 -11.31 0.95 -13.67
N GLY A 2 -11.19 1.26 -12.37
CA GLY A 2 -12.35 1.60 -11.55
C GLY A 2 -13.02 2.89 -12.04
N LEU A 3 -14.36 2.94 -12.00
CA LEU A 3 -15.16 4.07 -12.51
C LEU A 3 -14.99 5.38 -11.74
N SER A 4 -14.45 5.32 -10.52
CA SER A 4 -14.44 6.43 -9.56
C SER A 4 -13.14 7.23 -9.51
N LYS A 5 -12.17 6.98 -10.41
CA LYS A 5 -10.93 7.77 -10.41
C LYS A 5 -11.19 9.17 -10.98
N SER A 6 -10.66 10.19 -10.31
CA SER A 6 -10.72 11.56 -10.78
C SER A 6 -9.96 11.74 -12.10
N PRO A 7 -10.44 12.59 -13.01
CA PRO A 7 -9.77 12.83 -14.29
C PRO A 7 -8.51 13.70 -14.13
N GLY A 8 -7.64 13.59 -15.13
CA GLY A 8 -6.53 14.51 -15.36
C GLY A 8 -6.98 15.87 -15.91
N PRO A 9 -6.06 16.66 -16.49
CA PRO A 9 -6.33 18.02 -16.98
C PRO A 9 -7.49 18.15 -17.98
N SER A 10 -7.67 17.20 -18.90
CA SER A 10 -8.74 17.23 -19.92
C SER A 10 -10.15 17.06 -19.37
N GLY A 11 -10.31 16.60 -18.12
CA GLY A 11 -11.61 16.22 -17.55
C GLY A 11 -12.12 14.85 -18.02
N LEU A 12 -11.45 14.18 -18.97
CA LEU A 12 -11.86 12.87 -19.48
C LEU A 12 -11.52 11.75 -18.49
N GLY A 13 -12.48 11.41 -17.62
CA GLY A 13 -12.37 10.34 -16.63
C GLY A 13 -12.64 8.91 -17.15
N PRO A 14 -12.53 7.89 -16.27
CA PRO A 14 -12.73 6.47 -16.61
C PRO A 14 -14.11 6.13 -17.18
N ALA A 15 -15.16 6.89 -16.83
CA ALA A 15 -16.50 6.70 -17.37
C ALA A 15 -16.55 7.02 -18.88
N HIS A 16 -15.97 8.15 -19.30
CA HIS A 16 -15.83 8.52 -20.72
C HIS A 16 -14.99 7.47 -21.46
N TRP A 17 -13.88 7.04 -20.85
CA TRP A 17 -13.01 6.02 -21.40
C TRP A 17 -13.76 4.71 -21.69
N ARG A 18 -14.65 4.28 -20.78
CA ARG A 18 -15.43 3.05 -20.94
C ARG A 18 -16.37 3.11 -22.14
N VAL A 19 -17.00 4.26 -22.37
CA VAL A 19 -17.85 4.46 -23.55
C VAL A 19 -17.00 4.45 -24.82
N MET A 20 -15.86 5.14 -24.79
CA MET A 20 -14.97 5.26 -25.93
C MET A 20 -14.45 3.89 -26.42
N ILE A 21 -14.00 3.02 -25.52
CA ILE A 21 -13.48 1.69 -25.89
C ILE A 21 -14.55 0.72 -26.41
N GLN A 22 -15.84 1.04 -26.29
CA GLN A 22 -16.93 0.26 -26.87
C GLN A 22 -17.15 0.57 -28.35
N VAL A 23 -16.56 1.66 -28.87
CA VAL A 23 -16.64 2.00 -30.30
C VAL A 23 -15.83 0.98 -31.11
N PRO A 24 -16.41 0.36 -32.16
CA PRO A 24 -15.68 -0.58 -33.02
C PRO A 24 -14.39 0.03 -33.59
N GLY A 25 -13.27 -0.70 -33.54
CA GLY A 25 -11.97 -0.22 -34.03
C GLY A 25 -11.21 0.72 -33.09
N MET A 26 -11.82 1.15 -31.98
CA MET A 26 -11.15 2.02 -31.00
C MET A 26 -9.97 1.34 -30.29
N PRO A 27 -10.05 0.07 -29.82
CA PRO A 27 -8.91 -0.59 -29.20
C PRO A 27 -7.66 -0.64 -30.10
N GLU A 28 -7.84 -0.90 -31.40
CA GLU A 28 -6.77 -0.94 -32.40
C GLU A 28 -6.19 0.46 -32.63
N THR A 29 -7.04 1.47 -32.74
CA THR A 29 -6.64 2.88 -32.87
C THR A 29 -5.82 3.34 -31.67
N LEU A 30 -6.25 2.98 -30.46
CA LEU A 30 -5.53 3.28 -29.23
C LEU A 30 -4.18 2.55 -29.15
N ALA A 31 -4.14 1.29 -29.55
CA ALA A 31 -2.88 0.55 -29.61
C ALA A 31 -1.89 1.21 -30.59
N GLN A 32 -2.37 1.66 -31.75
CA GLN A 32 -1.56 2.40 -32.70
C GLN A 32 -1.06 3.73 -32.12
N ALA A 33 -1.94 4.50 -31.49
CA ALA A 33 -1.57 5.76 -30.84
C ALA A 33 -0.53 5.55 -29.72
N PHE A 34 -0.70 4.52 -28.87
CA PHE A 34 0.28 4.19 -27.84
C PHE A 34 1.63 3.78 -28.42
N ASN A 35 1.64 3.02 -29.52
CA ASN A 35 2.89 2.67 -30.20
C ASN A 35 3.58 3.90 -30.80
N GLU A 36 2.82 4.83 -31.36
CA GLU A 36 3.37 6.09 -31.88
C GLU A 36 3.97 6.95 -30.77
N ILE A 37 3.23 7.14 -29.68
CA ILE A 37 3.69 7.88 -28.49
C ILE A 37 4.96 7.21 -27.92
N LEU A 38 4.97 5.88 -27.81
CA LEU A 38 6.13 5.12 -27.33
C LEU A 38 7.35 5.32 -28.22
N GLY A 39 7.18 5.31 -29.55
CA GLY A 39 8.24 5.49 -30.53
C GLY A 39 8.73 6.92 -30.72
N SER A 40 7.91 7.92 -30.36
CA SER A 40 8.18 9.34 -30.60
C SER A 40 7.92 10.21 -29.36
N ALA A 41 8.26 9.69 -28.17
CA ALA A 41 7.87 10.25 -26.88
C ALA A 41 8.26 11.71 -26.63
N GLN A 42 9.33 12.19 -27.28
CA GLN A 42 9.88 13.54 -27.14
C GLN A 42 9.21 14.58 -28.06
N ARG A 43 8.25 14.16 -28.89
CA ARG A 43 7.50 15.06 -29.76
C ARG A 43 6.74 16.10 -28.95
N ARG A 44 6.93 17.39 -29.30
CA ARG A 44 6.33 18.51 -28.58
C ARG A 44 4.80 18.46 -28.60
N GLU A 45 4.23 17.88 -29.65
CA GLU A 45 2.78 17.71 -29.81
C GLU A 45 2.16 16.79 -28.74
N TYR A 46 2.97 15.92 -28.11
CA TYR A 46 2.50 15.04 -27.04
C TYR A 46 2.66 15.63 -25.64
N ARG A 47 3.27 16.81 -25.50
CA ARG A 47 3.57 17.41 -24.19
C ARG A 47 2.32 17.47 -23.30
N ASP A 48 1.19 17.87 -23.85
CA ASP A 48 -0.08 18.01 -23.10
C ASP A 48 -0.60 16.67 -22.55
N LEU A 49 -0.26 15.53 -23.16
CA LEU A 49 -0.60 14.21 -22.63
C LEU A 49 0.14 13.91 -21.32
N TYR A 50 1.30 14.54 -21.10
CA TYR A 50 2.10 14.41 -19.88
C TYR A 50 1.75 15.47 -18.82
N ALA A 51 0.71 16.27 -19.04
CA ALA A 51 0.23 17.22 -18.05
C ALA A 51 -0.44 16.52 -16.85
N PHE A 52 -0.23 17.07 -15.66
CA PHE A 52 -0.87 16.60 -14.43
C PHE A 52 -1.76 17.68 -13.82
N ARG A 53 -2.91 17.22 -13.31
CA ARG A 53 -3.72 18.00 -12.37
C ARG A 53 -3.23 17.71 -10.96
N LEU A 54 -2.70 18.74 -10.29
CA LEU A 54 -2.12 18.64 -8.96
C LEU A 54 -3.20 18.75 -7.87
N VAL A 55 -3.22 17.82 -6.91
CA VAL A 55 -4.08 17.87 -5.72
C VAL A 55 -3.20 17.71 -4.48
N LEU A 56 -3.37 18.59 -3.50
CA LEU A 56 -2.63 18.53 -2.23
C LEU A 56 -3.47 17.81 -1.18
N ILE A 57 -3.00 16.65 -0.71
CA ILE A 57 -3.63 15.92 0.40
C ILE A 57 -2.87 16.22 1.69
N PRO A 58 -3.51 16.75 2.76
CA PRO A 58 -2.86 16.96 4.04
C PRO A 58 -2.23 15.65 4.58
N LYS A 59 -0.97 15.71 5.05
CA LYS A 59 -0.34 14.62 5.81
C LYS A 59 -0.84 14.60 7.26
N ASP A 60 -1.01 15.79 7.80
CA ASP A 60 -1.51 16.10 9.13
C ASP A 60 -2.19 17.47 9.01
N GLU A 61 -3.47 17.54 9.40
CA GLU A 61 -4.30 18.75 9.25
C GLU A 61 -3.75 19.93 10.06
N ALA A 62 -2.98 19.67 11.13
CA ALA A 62 -2.41 20.70 12.00
C ALA A 62 -1.03 21.22 11.54
N ALA A 63 -0.30 20.48 10.71
CA ALA A 63 1.13 20.71 10.49
C ALA A 63 1.50 21.39 9.16
N GLY A 64 0.52 21.80 8.33
CA GLY A 64 0.78 22.46 7.05
C GLY A 64 1.60 21.63 6.05
N LYS A 65 1.70 20.31 6.24
CA LYS A 65 2.44 19.37 5.39
C LYS A 65 1.48 18.69 4.42
N TYR A 66 1.82 18.69 3.14
CA TYR A 66 0.97 18.13 2.08
C TYR A 66 1.67 17.01 1.30
N ARG A 67 0.89 16.07 0.78
CA ARG A 67 1.26 15.12 -0.27
C ARG A 67 0.76 15.66 -1.61
N PRO A 68 1.65 16.06 -2.52
CA PRO A 68 1.24 16.41 -3.87
C PRO A 68 0.88 15.14 -4.64
N ILE A 69 -0.38 15.00 -5.06
CA ILE A 69 -0.86 13.94 -5.95
C ILE A 69 -0.97 14.50 -7.36
N ALA A 70 -0.21 13.91 -8.28
CA ALA A 70 -0.18 14.25 -9.69
C ALA A 70 -1.15 13.34 -10.46
N ILE A 71 -2.31 13.87 -10.83
CA ILE A 71 -3.35 13.13 -11.55
C ILE A 71 -3.16 13.36 -13.05
N GLY A 72 -2.61 12.37 -13.75
CA GLY A 72 -2.39 12.43 -15.20
C GLY A 72 -3.64 12.10 -16.02
N GLU A 73 -3.52 12.25 -17.33
CA GLU A 73 -4.58 11.91 -18.28
C GLU A 73 -5.01 10.43 -18.19
N THR A 74 -6.32 10.16 -18.22
CA THR A 74 -6.85 8.79 -18.05
C THR A 74 -6.30 7.85 -19.12
N ILE A 75 -6.14 8.34 -20.36
CA ILE A 75 -5.54 7.59 -21.46
C ILE A 75 -4.09 7.19 -21.15
N MET A 76 -3.30 8.12 -20.61
CA MET A 76 -1.91 7.88 -20.24
C MET A 76 -1.80 6.97 -19.01
N MET A 77 -2.71 7.10 -18.03
CA MET A 77 -2.80 6.14 -16.92
C MET A 77 -3.12 4.72 -17.40
N ALA A 78 -3.79 4.56 -18.54
CA ALA A 78 -4.03 3.25 -19.16
C ALA A 78 -2.73 2.72 -19.78
N MET A 79 -2.08 3.54 -20.58
CA MET A 79 -0.78 3.23 -21.18
C MET A 79 0.26 2.85 -20.12
N HIS A 80 0.39 3.62 -19.04
CA HIS A 80 1.35 3.37 -17.97
C HIS A 80 1.07 2.07 -17.21
N LYS A 81 -0.18 1.65 -17.09
CA LYS A 81 -0.51 0.31 -16.54
C LYS A 81 -0.11 -0.81 -17.49
N ILE A 82 -0.29 -0.62 -18.79
CA ILE A 82 0.15 -1.57 -19.81
C ILE A 82 1.68 -1.67 -19.78
N LEU A 83 2.38 -0.54 -19.76
CA LEU A 83 3.85 -0.49 -19.65
C LEU A 83 4.34 -1.14 -18.36
N LEU A 84 3.72 -0.83 -17.20
CA LEU A 84 4.03 -1.48 -15.93
C LEU A 84 3.90 -3.00 -16.08
N GLY A 85 2.77 -3.51 -16.60
CA GLY A 85 2.57 -4.94 -16.80
C GLY A 85 3.59 -5.60 -17.73
N ARG A 86 4.15 -4.84 -18.70
CA ARG A 86 5.20 -5.32 -19.61
C ARG A 86 6.59 -5.36 -18.97
N ILE A 87 6.90 -4.44 -18.07
CA ILE A 87 8.23 -4.35 -17.44
C ILE A 87 8.30 -5.00 -16.06
N GLN A 88 7.15 -5.32 -15.44
CA GLN A 88 7.07 -5.68 -14.03
C GLN A 88 7.99 -6.87 -13.70
N ALA A 89 7.86 -8.01 -14.38
CA ALA A 89 8.67 -9.19 -14.08
C ALA A 89 10.18 -8.88 -14.10
N GLN A 90 10.63 -8.24 -15.18
CA GLN A 90 12.02 -7.85 -15.36
C GLN A 90 12.50 -6.81 -14.32
N ALA A 91 11.65 -5.81 -14.01
CA ALA A 91 11.96 -4.83 -12.99
C ALA A 91 12.12 -5.48 -11.61
N LEU A 92 11.25 -6.43 -11.25
CA LEU A 92 11.32 -7.15 -9.97
C LEU A 92 12.58 -8.03 -9.88
N GLU A 93 12.97 -8.69 -10.98
CA GLU A 93 14.22 -9.48 -11.02
C GLU A 93 15.46 -8.62 -10.80
N GLY A 94 15.42 -7.35 -11.20
CA GLY A 94 16.51 -6.39 -10.99
C GLY A 94 16.55 -5.74 -9.60
N LEU A 95 15.50 -5.89 -8.78
CA LEU A 95 15.45 -5.30 -7.44
C LEU A 95 16.18 -6.16 -6.42
N GLU A 96 16.79 -5.51 -5.41
CA GLU A 96 17.30 -6.19 -4.23
C GLU A 96 16.16 -6.95 -3.51
N ASP A 97 16.46 -8.16 -3.02
CA ASP A 97 15.50 -9.03 -2.31
C ASP A 97 14.86 -8.39 -1.06
N GLY A 98 15.55 -7.42 -0.44
CA GLY A 98 15.08 -6.64 0.70
C GLY A 98 13.97 -5.65 0.31
N GLN A 99 13.83 -5.30 -0.98
CA GLN A 99 12.76 -4.43 -1.47
C GLN A 99 11.48 -5.23 -1.74
N ILE A 100 10.53 -5.17 -0.82
CA ILE A 100 9.33 -6.02 -0.84
C ILE A 100 8.08 -5.32 -1.41
N ALA A 101 8.17 -4.07 -1.88
CA ALA A 101 7.01 -3.26 -2.31
C ALA A 101 6.09 -3.94 -3.35
N PHE A 102 6.64 -4.84 -4.17
CA PHE A 102 5.90 -5.56 -5.21
C PHE A 102 5.52 -7.00 -4.85
N LYS A 103 5.93 -7.49 -3.68
CA LYS A 103 5.55 -8.83 -3.23
C LYS A 103 4.03 -8.87 -2.98
N PRO A 104 3.34 -9.95 -3.38
CA PRO A 104 1.98 -10.21 -2.90
C PRO A 104 1.95 -10.13 -1.36
N ASN A 105 0.90 -9.52 -0.80
CA ASN A 105 0.75 -9.32 0.64
C ASN A 105 1.97 -8.67 1.34
N ALA A 106 2.71 -7.78 0.64
CA ALA A 106 3.94 -7.14 1.14
C ALA A 106 3.86 -6.62 2.59
N HIS A 107 2.72 -6.08 3.03
CA HIS A 107 2.55 -5.66 4.42
C HIS A 107 2.70 -6.82 5.41
N ALA A 108 2.00 -7.94 5.18
CA ALA A 108 2.10 -9.12 6.04
C ALA A 108 3.50 -9.75 5.96
N VAL A 109 4.10 -9.76 4.76
CA VAL A 109 5.47 -10.24 4.53
C VAL A 109 6.46 -9.41 5.34
N GLY A 110 6.41 -8.08 5.20
CA GLY A 110 7.32 -7.16 5.88
C GLY A 110 7.21 -7.22 7.39
N ILE A 111 5.98 -7.24 7.93
CA ILE A 111 5.76 -7.36 9.37
C ILE A 111 6.28 -8.73 9.88
N ARG A 112 6.09 -9.82 9.12
CA ARG A 112 6.63 -11.14 9.48
C ARG A 112 8.15 -11.19 9.40
N MET A 113 8.76 -10.65 8.35
CA MET A 113 10.21 -10.57 8.21
C MET A 113 10.82 -9.77 9.37
N ALA A 114 10.24 -8.62 9.70
CA ALA A 114 10.69 -7.80 10.82
C ALA A 114 10.58 -8.53 12.17
N TYR A 115 9.44 -9.20 12.43
CA TYR A 115 9.29 -10.01 13.64
C TYR A 115 10.32 -11.14 13.72
N ASN A 116 10.53 -11.88 12.63
CA ASN A 116 11.47 -13.00 12.57
C ASN A 116 12.92 -12.52 12.79
N ALA A 117 13.31 -11.39 12.20
CA ALA A 117 14.65 -10.82 12.38
C ALA A 117 14.91 -10.48 13.86
N MET A 118 13.91 -9.96 14.57
CA MET A 118 14.02 -9.64 16.01
C MET A 118 14.13 -10.87 16.92
N GLN A 119 13.80 -12.08 16.45
CA GLN A 119 13.87 -13.29 17.29
C GLN A 119 15.29 -13.77 17.55
N GLU A 120 16.26 -13.32 16.76
CA GLU A 120 17.67 -13.60 17.03
C GLU A 120 18.13 -12.80 18.26
N ASP A 121 18.83 -13.49 19.17
CA ASP A 121 19.32 -12.90 20.41
C ASP A 121 20.26 -11.73 20.12
N GLY A 122 20.09 -10.63 20.84
CA GLY A 122 20.89 -9.41 20.63
C GLY A 122 20.41 -8.51 19.50
N THR A 123 19.58 -8.98 18.55
CA THR A 123 19.11 -8.14 17.42
C THR A 123 18.45 -6.83 17.84
N GLN A 124 18.90 -5.74 17.23
CA GLN A 124 18.35 -4.40 17.29
C GLN A 124 17.87 -3.98 15.90
N ALA A 125 16.89 -3.07 15.85
CA ALA A 125 16.36 -2.52 14.62
C ALA A 125 16.62 -1.01 14.52
N VAL A 126 16.94 -0.55 13.32
CA VAL A 126 17.09 0.88 12.97
C VAL A 126 16.21 1.19 11.77
N SER A 127 15.25 2.11 11.92
CA SER A 127 14.48 2.63 10.78
C SER A 127 15.12 3.88 10.19
N LEU A 128 15.11 3.96 8.86
CA LEU A 128 15.56 5.12 8.10
C LEU A 128 14.37 5.86 7.48
N ASP A 129 14.33 7.19 7.59
CA ASP A 129 13.32 8.05 6.95
C ASP A 129 13.94 8.79 5.77
N VAL A 130 13.56 8.42 4.54
CA VAL A 130 14.00 9.13 3.32
C VAL A 130 13.18 10.41 3.15
N GLN A 131 13.84 11.56 3.20
CA GLN A 131 13.16 12.85 3.11
C GLN A 131 12.55 13.06 1.73
N ASN A 132 11.23 13.27 1.72
CA ASN A 132 10.46 13.61 0.52
C ASN A 132 10.61 12.59 -0.63
N ALA A 133 10.87 11.32 -0.28
CA ALA A 133 11.20 10.20 -1.17
C ALA A 133 10.75 10.31 -2.63
N PHE A 134 9.44 10.15 -2.88
CA PHE A 134 8.91 10.13 -4.25
C PHE A 134 9.19 11.41 -5.04
N ASN A 135 9.28 12.56 -4.37
CA ASN A 135 9.56 13.84 -5.01
C ASN A 135 11.06 14.17 -5.07
N SER A 136 11.93 13.35 -4.48
CA SER A 136 13.37 13.66 -4.35
C SER A 136 14.29 12.66 -5.04
N ILE A 137 13.80 11.48 -5.45
CA ILE A 137 14.61 10.52 -6.19
C ILE A 137 15.17 11.16 -7.49
N PRO A 138 16.49 11.16 -7.73
CA PRO A 138 17.06 11.76 -8.94
C PRO A 138 16.72 10.93 -10.18
N ARG A 139 16.57 11.62 -11.32
CA ARG A 139 16.26 10.94 -12.58
C ARG A 139 17.39 10.04 -13.05
N GLU A 140 18.62 10.46 -12.81
CA GLU A 140 19.81 9.72 -13.19
C GLU A 140 19.83 8.34 -12.52
N GLU A 141 19.47 8.28 -11.23
CA GLU A 141 19.36 7.01 -10.50
C GLU A 141 18.24 6.13 -11.05
N ILE A 142 17.08 6.70 -11.40
CA ILE A 142 16.00 5.95 -12.07
C ILE A 142 16.48 5.37 -13.40
N ILE A 143 17.21 6.16 -14.20
CA ILE A 143 17.73 5.73 -15.51
C ILE A 143 18.72 4.59 -15.33
N LEU A 144 19.66 4.72 -14.39
CA LEU A 144 20.63 3.68 -14.06
C LEU A 144 19.93 2.41 -13.57
N GLY A 145 18.98 2.53 -12.65
CA GLY A 145 18.21 1.39 -12.15
C GLY A 145 17.40 0.67 -13.24
N MET A 146 16.80 1.41 -14.18
CA MET A 146 16.14 0.82 -15.34
C MET A 146 17.13 0.12 -16.28
N ASP A 147 18.34 0.64 -16.44
CA ASP A 147 19.37 0.03 -17.28
C ASP A 147 19.92 -1.26 -16.65
N GLU A 148 20.23 -1.23 -15.35
CA GLU A 148 20.64 -2.41 -14.58
C GLU A 148 19.58 -3.52 -14.58
N ALA A 149 18.30 -3.16 -14.46
CA ALA A 149 17.20 -4.11 -14.61
C ALA A 149 16.99 -4.57 -16.06
N GLY A 150 17.72 -4.02 -17.04
CA GLY A 150 17.64 -4.39 -18.45
C GLY A 150 16.37 -3.91 -19.17
N ILE A 151 15.63 -2.95 -18.60
CA ILE A 151 14.36 -2.47 -19.16
C ILE A 151 14.57 -2.04 -20.62
N PRO A 152 13.73 -2.44 -21.59
CA PRO A 152 13.98 -2.17 -23.01
C PRO A 152 14.20 -0.68 -23.30
N VAL A 153 15.22 -0.37 -24.11
CA VAL A 153 15.64 1.00 -24.48
C VAL A 153 14.47 1.86 -24.93
N LEU A 154 13.57 1.30 -25.76
CA LEU A 154 12.37 2.00 -26.23
C LEU A 154 11.47 2.48 -25.07
N ILE A 155 11.23 1.62 -24.07
CA ILE A 155 10.41 1.96 -22.91
C ILE A 155 11.15 2.95 -22.00
N ARG A 156 12.46 2.77 -21.79
CA ARG A 156 13.27 3.72 -21.00
C ARG A 156 13.25 5.12 -21.62
N ASN A 157 13.43 5.22 -22.93
CA ASN A 157 13.40 6.51 -23.64
C ASN A 157 12.05 7.22 -23.49
N TYR A 158 10.95 6.46 -23.55
CA TYR A 158 9.63 7.00 -23.25
C TYR A 158 9.50 7.48 -21.81
N ILE A 159 9.93 6.69 -20.82
CA ILE A 159 9.85 7.06 -19.40
C ILE A 159 10.69 8.31 -19.11
N ILE A 160 11.88 8.41 -19.71
CA ILE A 160 12.74 9.60 -19.62
C ILE A 160 11.99 10.82 -20.17
N ALA A 161 11.40 10.71 -21.36
CA ALA A 161 10.59 11.78 -21.96
C ALA A 161 9.42 12.19 -21.06
N PHE A 162 8.66 11.21 -20.58
CA PHE A 162 7.53 11.41 -19.67
C PHE A 162 7.94 12.17 -18.40
N LEU A 163 9.03 11.76 -17.74
CA LEU A 163 9.52 12.42 -16.53
C LEU A 163 10.11 13.81 -16.79
N GLN A 164 10.65 14.07 -17.99
CA GLN A 164 11.23 15.36 -18.38
C GLN A 164 10.15 16.37 -18.82
N LEU A 165 9.16 15.92 -19.58
CA LEU A 165 8.10 16.75 -20.16
C LEU A 165 6.87 16.87 -19.25
N GLY A 166 6.81 16.06 -18.20
CA GLY A 166 5.79 16.12 -17.16
C GLY A 166 5.73 17.49 -16.51
N HIS A 167 4.52 18.06 -16.48
CA HIS A 167 4.29 19.43 -16.02
C HIS A 167 2.89 19.56 -15.39
N THR A 168 2.62 20.69 -14.74
CA THR A 168 1.30 21.01 -14.17
C THR A 168 0.89 22.41 -14.61
N GLY A 169 -0.37 22.80 -14.37
CA GLY A 169 -0.79 24.20 -14.56
C GLY A 169 -0.05 25.23 -13.70
N HIS A 170 0.78 24.79 -12.73
CA HIS A 170 1.56 25.66 -11.85
C HIS A 170 3.08 25.52 -12.03
N LEU A 171 3.54 24.52 -12.77
CA LEU A 171 4.96 24.17 -12.94
C LEU A 171 5.19 23.73 -14.38
N GLU A 172 5.97 24.49 -15.15
CA GLU A 172 6.32 24.19 -16.54
C GLU A 172 7.15 22.90 -16.71
N GLY A 173 7.73 22.40 -15.64
CA GLY A 173 8.41 21.12 -15.57
C GLY A 173 8.57 20.66 -14.12
N ILE A 174 8.52 19.36 -13.90
CA ILE A 174 8.83 18.77 -12.60
C ILE A 174 10.37 18.74 -12.47
N PRO A 175 10.98 19.15 -11.35
CA PRO A 175 12.44 19.20 -11.27
C PRO A 175 13.09 17.84 -10.96
N CYS A 176 12.44 17.00 -10.15
CA CYS A 176 12.96 15.71 -9.70
C CYS A 176 11.83 14.79 -9.24
N GLY A 177 12.16 13.52 -8.95
CA GLY A 177 11.21 12.56 -8.45
C GLY A 177 10.35 11.89 -9.51
N VAL A 178 9.31 11.23 -9.01
CA VAL A 178 8.28 10.52 -9.76
C VAL A 178 6.89 11.06 -9.38
N PRO A 179 5.94 11.16 -10.32
CA PRO A 179 4.63 11.73 -10.05
C PRO A 179 3.78 10.83 -9.14
N GLN A 180 3.48 11.28 -7.92
CA GLN A 180 2.67 10.49 -6.98
C GLN A 180 1.24 10.30 -7.51
N GLY A 181 0.84 9.05 -7.75
CA GLY A 181 -0.45 8.70 -8.34
C GLY A 181 -0.35 8.06 -9.72
N ASP A 182 0.81 8.15 -10.36
CA ASP A 182 1.08 7.46 -11.62
C ASP A 182 1.36 5.96 -11.40
N PRO A 183 0.85 5.05 -12.25
CA PRO A 183 1.11 3.61 -12.16
C PRO A 183 2.59 3.23 -12.16
N LEU A 184 3.47 3.97 -12.85
CA LEU A 184 4.90 3.64 -12.96
C LEU A 184 5.70 4.14 -11.75
N SER A 185 5.19 5.08 -10.97
CA SER A 185 6.00 5.79 -9.97
C SER A 185 6.61 4.89 -8.91
N MET A 186 5.87 3.89 -8.41
CA MET A 186 6.41 2.97 -7.41
C MET A 186 7.61 2.18 -7.95
N VAL A 187 7.52 1.67 -9.19
CA VAL A 187 8.59 0.81 -9.74
C VAL A 187 9.81 1.64 -10.09
N LEU A 188 9.60 2.84 -10.61
CA LEU A 188 10.66 3.79 -10.91
C LEU A 188 11.37 4.27 -9.63
N TYR A 189 10.63 4.52 -8.56
CA TYR A 189 11.22 4.85 -7.27
C TYR A 189 12.10 3.70 -6.75
N CYS A 190 11.56 2.48 -6.73
CA CYS A 190 12.30 1.31 -6.24
C CYS A 190 13.54 1.03 -7.08
N LEU A 191 13.45 1.10 -8.41
CA LEU A 191 14.59 0.93 -9.30
C LEU A 191 15.65 2.01 -9.08
N GLY A 192 15.24 3.28 -8.95
CA GLY A 192 16.16 4.38 -8.68
C GLY A 192 16.85 4.27 -7.32
N GLN A 193 16.15 3.78 -6.30
CA GLN A 193 16.72 3.59 -4.97
C GLN A 193 17.58 2.31 -4.86
N ASN A 194 17.50 1.42 -5.84
CA ASN A 194 18.01 0.05 -5.72
C ASN A 194 19.51 -0.02 -5.42
N ALA A 195 20.32 0.82 -6.08
CA ALA A 195 21.76 0.87 -5.85
C ALA A 195 22.11 1.32 -4.42
N TYR A 196 21.35 2.26 -3.85
CA TYR A 196 21.50 2.68 -2.46
C TYR A 196 21.17 1.53 -1.49
N ILE A 197 20.06 0.81 -1.71
CA ILE A 197 19.69 -0.36 -0.90
C ILE A 197 20.78 -1.44 -0.98
N ARG A 198 21.31 -1.73 -2.17
CA ARG A 198 22.39 -2.70 -2.40
C ARG A 198 23.63 -2.37 -1.59
N GLN A 199 24.06 -1.09 -1.59
CA GLN A 199 25.23 -0.65 -0.84
C GLN A 199 25.00 -0.70 0.67
N ILE A 200 23.81 -0.33 1.17
CA ILE A 200 23.49 -0.51 2.59
C ILE A 200 23.51 -1.98 2.96
N LYS A 201 22.89 -2.84 2.15
CA LYS A 201 22.83 -4.28 2.40
C LYS A 201 24.22 -4.92 2.46
N ALA A 202 25.18 -4.43 1.66
CA ALA A 202 26.56 -4.90 1.73
C ALA A 202 27.22 -4.64 3.10
N LEU A 203 26.81 -3.58 3.80
CA LEU A 203 27.26 -3.25 5.16
C LEU A 203 26.40 -3.93 6.23
N TYR A 204 25.09 -4.00 5.99
CA TYR A 204 24.09 -4.51 6.93
C TYR A 204 23.19 -5.54 6.21
N PRO A 205 23.57 -6.83 6.21
CA PRO A 205 22.93 -7.84 5.35
C PRO A 205 21.44 -8.07 5.62
N ASN A 206 20.99 -7.82 6.86
CA ASN A 206 19.60 -7.99 7.24
C ASN A 206 18.85 -6.66 7.16
N ILE A 207 18.24 -6.43 6.00
CA ILE A 207 17.49 -5.21 5.68
C ILE A 207 16.16 -5.58 5.02
N VAL A 208 15.11 -4.84 5.37
CA VAL A 208 13.82 -4.89 4.68
C VAL A 208 13.37 -3.48 4.32
N ALA A 209 12.85 -3.31 3.11
CA ALA A 209 12.38 -2.05 2.59
C ALA A 209 11.02 -2.23 1.91
N TYR A 210 10.09 -1.31 2.18
CA TYR A 210 8.87 -1.15 1.40
C TYR A 210 8.88 0.26 0.82
N ALA A 211 9.34 0.35 -0.43
CA ALA A 211 9.71 1.62 -1.04
C ALA A 211 10.67 2.40 -0.11
N ASP A 212 10.25 3.57 0.38
CA ASP A 212 11.05 4.48 1.21
C ASP A 212 11.10 4.11 2.70
N ASP A 213 10.21 3.24 3.18
CA ASP A 213 10.23 2.73 4.56
C ASP A 213 11.28 1.62 4.65
N ILE A 214 12.40 1.86 5.33
CA ILE A 214 13.56 0.96 5.39
C ILE A 214 13.86 0.64 6.86
N VAL A 215 14.03 -0.65 7.17
CA VAL A 215 14.48 -1.13 8.47
C VAL A 215 15.69 -2.03 8.32
N ILE A 216 16.74 -1.72 9.08
CA ILE A 216 17.97 -2.49 9.20
C ILE A 216 17.95 -3.24 10.52
N PHE A 217 18.34 -4.51 10.50
CA PHE A 217 18.51 -5.35 11.68
C PHE A 217 19.99 -5.70 11.86
N HIS A 218 20.50 -5.57 13.08
CA HIS A 218 21.87 -5.92 13.42
C HIS A 218 21.94 -6.55 14.80
N ASN A 219 22.88 -7.47 15.01
CA ASN A 219 23.15 -8.13 16.31
C ASN A 219 24.53 -7.76 16.87
N ASP A 220 25.29 -6.92 16.17
CA ASP A 220 26.58 -6.42 16.65
C ASP A 220 26.36 -5.43 17.81
N MET A 221 26.85 -5.83 18.98
CA MET A 221 26.76 -5.08 20.23
C MET A 221 27.70 -3.87 20.27
N GLU A 222 28.73 -3.84 19.42
CA GLU A 222 29.67 -2.71 19.33
C GLU A 222 29.15 -1.63 18.37
N THR A 223 28.34 -2.02 17.38
CA THR A 223 27.72 -1.08 16.43
C THR A 223 26.62 -0.26 17.11
N ASP A 224 26.80 1.06 17.18
CA ASP A 224 25.78 2.00 17.66
C ASP A 224 24.85 2.42 16.51
N ALA A 225 23.54 2.51 16.78
CA ALA A 225 22.56 2.95 15.80
C ALA A 225 22.86 4.33 15.18
N THR A 226 23.57 5.21 15.90
CA THR A 226 24.07 6.51 15.39
C THR A 226 25.04 6.31 14.24
N GLU A 227 25.92 5.33 14.34
CA GLU A 227 26.89 5.01 13.30
C GLU A 227 26.19 4.45 12.07
N ILE A 228 25.22 3.54 12.26
CA ILE A 228 24.37 3.03 11.16
C ILE A 228 23.65 4.18 10.45
N ILE A 229 22.97 5.05 11.21
CA ILE A 229 22.25 6.20 10.64
C ILE A 229 23.24 7.14 9.93
N LYS A 230 24.42 7.38 10.50
CA LYS A 230 25.45 8.22 9.90
C LYS A 230 25.97 7.62 8.58
N HIS A 231 26.35 6.35 8.56
CA HIS A 231 26.79 5.65 7.35
C HIS A 231 25.70 5.65 6.27
N ALA A 232 24.46 5.31 6.63
CA ALA A 232 23.34 5.35 5.71
C ALA A 232 23.10 6.77 5.16
N THR A 233 23.20 7.79 6.01
CA THR A 233 23.06 9.20 5.61
C THR A 233 24.19 9.67 4.69
N GLU A 234 25.43 9.28 4.97
CA GLU A 234 26.60 9.61 4.13
C GLU A 234 26.49 8.93 2.77
N LEU A 235 26.14 7.64 2.75
CA LEU A 235 25.91 6.87 1.54
C LEU A 235 24.75 7.44 0.71
N ALA A 236 23.64 7.84 1.35
CA ALA A 236 22.51 8.44 0.67
C ALA A 236 22.90 9.69 -0.15
N LYS A 237 23.85 10.49 0.34
CA LYS A 237 24.36 11.67 -0.38
C LYS A 237 25.01 11.31 -1.71
N HIS A 238 25.67 10.15 -1.81
CA HIS A 238 26.25 9.69 -3.08
C HIS A 238 25.18 9.41 -4.14
N TYR A 239 23.99 8.98 -3.71
CA TYR A 239 22.81 8.77 -4.54
C TYR A 239 21.88 10.00 -4.59
N ARG A 240 22.36 11.15 -4.08
CA ARG A 240 21.62 12.42 -3.96
C ARG A 240 20.26 12.28 -3.27
N LEU A 241 20.16 11.29 -2.37
CA LEU A 241 19.06 11.11 -1.43
C LEU A 241 19.40 11.82 -0.12
N THR A 242 18.36 12.18 0.62
CA THR A 242 18.52 12.80 1.94
C THR A 242 17.80 11.96 2.99
N ILE A 243 18.50 11.57 4.04
CA ILE A 243 17.93 10.91 5.22
C ILE A 243 17.55 11.97 6.26
N ASN A 244 16.35 11.85 6.81
CA ASN A 244 15.91 12.65 7.94
C ASN A 244 16.33 11.95 9.24
N ALA A 245 17.55 12.25 9.69
CA ALA A 245 18.14 11.63 10.89
C ALA A 245 17.25 11.79 12.14
N ASP A 246 16.56 12.92 12.29
CA ASP A 246 15.68 13.21 13.44
C ASP A 246 14.44 12.32 13.49
N LYS A 247 14.09 11.69 12.36
CA LYS A 247 12.98 10.74 12.25
C LYS A 247 13.41 9.29 12.21
N CYS A 248 14.71 9.02 12.07
CA CYS A 248 15.22 7.68 12.24
C CYS A 248 15.00 7.23 13.70
N ARG A 249 14.68 5.96 13.90
CA ARG A 249 14.41 5.38 15.22
C ARG A 249 15.26 4.13 15.42
N SER A 250 15.59 3.83 16.66
CA SER A 250 16.31 2.60 17.00
C SER A 250 15.81 1.97 18.29
N THR A 251 15.65 0.65 18.29
CA THR A 251 15.33 -0.11 19.50
C THR A 251 16.46 -0.10 20.51
N GLN A 252 17.72 0.06 20.07
CA GLN A 252 18.89 0.17 20.95
C GLN A 252 18.84 1.44 21.83
N ARG A 253 18.10 2.45 21.38
CA ARG A 253 17.91 3.73 22.10
C ARG A 253 16.57 3.80 22.83
N ASP A 254 15.93 2.65 23.08
CA ASP A 254 14.60 2.55 23.68
C ASP A 254 13.51 3.34 22.91
N GLN A 255 13.68 3.51 21.60
CA GLN A 255 12.70 4.17 20.75
C GLN A 255 11.79 3.15 20.07
N GLU A 256 10.52 3.51 19.91
CA GLU A 256 9.59 2.71 19.12
C GLU A 256 9.99 2.78 17.64
N VAL A 257 10.34 1.61 17.08
CA VAL A 257 10.52 1.40 15.66
C VAL A 257 9.24 0.79 15.10
N THR A 258 8.69 1.35 14.03
CA THR A 258 7.51 0.83 13.35
C THR A 258 7.81 0.59 11.89
N PHE A 259 7.24 -0.48 11.33
CA PHE A 259 7.33 -0.80 9.91
C PHE A 259 5.94 -1.18 9.40
N LEU A 260 5.48 -0.56 8.31
CA LEU A 260 4.16 -0.86 7.71
C LEU A 260 2.98 -0.74 8.69
N GLY A 261 3.13 0.16 9.68
CA GLY A 261 2.12 0.44 10.70
C GLY A 261 2.09 -0.53 11.89
N ALA A 262 3.02 -1.48 11.96
CA ALA A 262 3.19 -2.38 13.10
C ALA A 262 4.52 -2.11 13.82
N PRO A 263 4.58 -2.31 15.16
CA PRO A 263 5.82 -2.19 15.91
C PRO A 263 6.81 -3.31 15.54
N VAL A 264 8.08 -2.95 15.38
CA VAL A 264 9.19 -3.89 15.21
C VAL A 264 9.69 -4.28 16.60
N SER A 265 9.36 -5.49 17.02
CA SER A 265 9.60 -5.95 18.39
C SER A 265 9.88 -7.46 18.44
N ARG A 266 10.59 -7.87 19.50
CA ARG A 266 10.72 -9.29 19.87
C ARG A 266 9.39 -9.88 20.32
N GLN A 267 8.57 -9.07 20.99
CA GLN A 267 7.28 -9.51 21.51
C GLN A 267 6.29 -9.69 20.35
N ARG A 268 5.40 -10.68 20.50
CA ARG A 268 4.26 -10.82 19.60
C ARG A 268 3.27 -9.72 19.96
N LEU A 269 3.23 -8.68 19.14
CA LEU A 269 2.34 -7.55 19.32
C LEU A 269 1.15 -7.62 18.36
N SER A 270 0.04 -7.08 18.83
CA SER A 270 -1.22 -6.93 18.11
C SER A 270 -1.36 -5.51 17.60
N VAL A 271 -1.94 -5.34 16.41
CA VAL A 271 -2.37 -4.03 15.89
C VAL A 271 -3.89 -3.85 16.00
N ALA A 272 -4.59 -4.83 16.59
CA ALA A 272 -6.03 -4.85 16.77
C ALA A 272 -6.54 -3.58 17.44
N THR A 273 -5.92 -3.12 18.53
CA THR A 273 -6.37 -1.95 19.29
C THR A 273 -6.52 -0.72 18.39
N LYS A 274 -5.51 -0.42 17.55
CA LYS A 274 -5.52 0.73 16.64
C LYS A 274 -6.51 0.53 15.50
N ALA A 275 -6.56 -0.67 14.91
CA ALA A 275 -7.46 -1.01 13.82
C ALA A 275 -8.94 -0.93 14.26
N ILE A 276 -9.27 -1.51 15.41
CA ILE A 276 -10.60 -1.53 16.02
C ILE A 276 -11.02 -0.13 16.47
N ALA A 277 -10.12 0.67 17.05
CA ALA A 277 -10.43 2.05 17.42
C ALA A 277 -10.87 2.86 16.19
N LYS A 278 -10.10 2.79 15.10
CA LYS A 278 -10.43 3.46 13.83
C LYS A 278 -11.73 2.95 13.23
N ALA A 279 -11.95 1.63 13.25
CA ALA A 279 -13.19 1.03 12.77
C ALA A 279 -14.40 1.46 13.62
N THR A 280 -14.24 1.57 14.94
CA THR A 280 -15.30 2.01 15.88
C THR A 280 -15.66 3.47 15.65
N GLU A 281 -14.68 4.34 15.43
CA GLU A 281 -14.89 5.74 15.07
C GLU A 281 -15.67 5.85 13.75
N ALA A 282 -15.24 5.12 12.71
CA ALA A 282 -15.93 5.07 11.43
C ALA A 282 -17.37 4.55 11.56
N LEU A 283 -17.60 3.52 12.39
CA LEU A 283 -18.94 3.01 12.70
C LEU A 283 -19.81 4.11 13.29
N GLY A 284 -19.30 4.85 14.27
CA GLY A 284 -20.01 5.97 14.90
C GLY A 284 -20.41 7.05 13.89
N LEU A 285 -19.51 7.41 12.97
CA LEU A 285 -19.79 8.36 11.89
C LEU A 285 -20.90 7.86 10.95
N VAL A 286 -20.81 6.60 10.52
CA VAL A 286 -21.82 5.98 9.64
C VAL A 286 -23.19 5.93 10.32
N MET A 287 -23.24 5.56 11.60
CA MET A 287 -24.50 5.45 12.33
C MET A 287 -25.18 6.80 12.58
N LYS A 288 -24.40 7.87 12.78
CA LYS A 288 -24.90 9.24 12.94
C LYS A 288 -25.28 9.92 11.62
N ALA A 289 -24.80 9.40 10.48
CA ALA A 289 -25.06 10.01 9.19
C ALA A 289 -26.58 9.99 8.85
N PRO A 290 -27.14 11.11 8.32
CA PRO A 290 -28.55 11.21 7.94
C PRO A 290 -28.82 10.53 6.59
N ILE A 291 -28.57 9.21 6.54
CA ILE A 291 -28.69 8.37 5.35
C ILE A 291 -29.57 7.14 5.64
N THR A 292 -30.02 6.46 4.58
CA THR A 292 -30.89 5.28 4.70
C THR A 292 -30.22 4.15 5.47
N HIS A 293 -31.03 3.30 6.10
CA HIS A 293 -30.52 2.10 6.79
C HIS A 293 -29.72 1.19 5.85
N HIS A 294 -30.15 1.06 4.60
CA HIS A 294 -29.43 0.30 3.59
C HIS A 294 -28.03 0.87 3.31
N ALA A 295 -27.91 2.21 3.22
CA ALA A 295 -26.62 2.86 3.03
C ALA A 295 -25.70 2.68 4.25
N LYS A 296 -26.25 2.76 5.48
CA LYS A 296 -25.49 2.48 6.72
C LYS A 296 -24.95 1.05 6.72
N LEU A 297 -25.81 0.05 6.45
CA LEU A 297 -25.39 -1.36 6.37
C LEU A 297 -24.31 -1.58 5.29
N THR A 298 -24.46 -0.94 4.14
CA THR A 298 -23.49 -1.02 3.05
C THR A 298 -22.14 -0.44 3.45
N LEU A 299 -22.12 0.76 4.02
CA LEU A 299 -20.89 1.40 4.50
C LEU A 299 -20.24 0.61 5.63
N THR A 300 -21.02 0.08 6.57
CA THR A 300 -20.48 -0.82 7.61
C THR A 300 -19.78 -2.03 6.99
N ARG A 301 -20.40 -2.65 5.98
CA ARG A 301 -19.86 -3.82 5.28
C ARG A 301 -18.60 -3.53 4.47
N ILE A 302 -18.54 -2.42 3.74
CA ILE A 302 -17.45 -2.16 2.77
C ILE A 302 -16.37 -1.20 3.28
N ASN A 303 -16.63 -0.47 4.37
CA ASN A 303 -15.71 0.52 4.92
C ASN A 303 -15.30 0.19 6.35
N VAL A 304 -16.27 -0.01 7.25
CA VAL A 304 -16.00 -0.20 8.68
C VAL A 304 -15.35 -1.55 8.98
N ILE A 305 -16.01 -2.66 8.62
CA ILE A 305 -15.54 -4.02 8.94
C ILE A 305 -14.14 -4.29 8.34
N PRO A 306 -13.85 -3.91 7.07
CA PRO A 306 -12.51 -4.09 6.50
C PRO A 306 -11.39 -3.38 7.26
N MET A 307 -11.65 -2.28 7.97
CA MET A 307 -10.63 -1.59 8.79
C MET A 307 -10.14 -2.47 9.94
N ALA A 308 -11.03 -3.22 10.58
CA ALA A 308 -10.67 -4.15 11.65
C ALA A 308 -10.08 -5.46 11.11
N ASN A 309 -10.61 -5.97 9.98
CA ASN A 309 -10.13 -7.22 9.34
C ASN A 309 -8.67 -7.21 8.91
N TYR A 310 -8.10 -6.03 8.70
CA TYR A 310 -6.70 -5.90 8.31
C TYR A 310 -5.76 -6.50 9.37
N ALA A 311 -6.03 -6.24 10.65
CA ALA A 311 -5.16 -6.62 11.77
C ALA A 311 -4.88 -8.14 11.83
N PRO A 312 -5.88 -9.04 11.89
CA PRO A 312 -5.64 -10.48 11.98
C PRO A 312 -4.98 -11.06 10.72
N LEU A 313 -4.90 -10.30 9.62
CA LEU A 313 -4.22 -10.71 8.39
C LEU A 313 -2.73 -10.33 8.34
N VAL A 314 -2.20 -9.59 9.33
CA VAL A 314 -0.81 -9.11 9.31
C VAL A 314 -0.06 -9.24 10.65
N GLU A 315 -0.77 -9.34 11.77
CA GLU A 315 -0.17 -9.25 13.11
C GLU A 315 0.35 -10.58 13.69
N MET A 316 1.26 -10.48 14.66
CA MET A 316 1.90 -11.64 15.29
C MET A 316 1.10 -12.20 16.46
N ASP A 317 0.51 -11.34 17.27
CA ASP A 317 -0.48 -11.72 18.29
C ASP A 317 -1.87 -11.24 17.87
N SER A 318 -2.89 -12.07 18.09
CA SER A 318 -4.24 -11.84 17.56
C SER A 318 -5.30 -12.24 18.59
N PRO A 319 -5.56 -11.38 19.58
CA PRO A 319 -6.49 -11.67 20.67
C PRO A 319 -7.93 -11.76 20.15
N LEU A 320 -8.54 -12.96 20.21
CA LEU A 320 -9.89 -13.20 19.71
C LEU A 320 -10.93 -12.30 20.39
N ASP A 321 -10.81 -12.11 21.71
CA ASP A 321 -11.75 -11.33 22.53
C ASP A 321 -11.90 -9.87 22.05
N ASP A 322 -10.82 -9.25 21.56
CA ASP A 322 -10.86 -7.89 21.00
C ASP A 322 -11.76 -7.85 19.76
N TYR A 323 -11.66 -8.87 18.92
CA TYR A 323 -12.42 -8.97 17.68
C TYR A 323 -13.87 -9.38 17.92
N GLU A 324 -14.14 -10.27 18.86
CA GLU A 324 -15.50 -10.61 19.29
C GLU A 324 -16.20 -9.40 19.93
N SER A 325 -15.48 -8.62 20.73
CA SER A 325 -15.97 -7.36 21.28
C SER A 325 -16.32 -6.34 20.18
N PHE A 326 -15.50 -6.25 19.14
CA PHE A 326 -15.79 -5.41 17.98
C PHE A 326 -17.01 -5.91 17.19
N ASP A 327 -17.12 -7.21 16.93
CA ASP A 327 -18.27 -7.80 16.24
C ASP A 327 -19.57 -7.52 17.01
N LYS A 328 -19.54 -7.65 18.33
CA LYS A 328 -20.67 -7.31 19.21
C LYS A 328 -21.07 -5.85 19.06
N ARG A 329 -20.12 -4.91 19.04
CA ARG A 329 -20.41 -3.48 18.84
C ARG A 329 -21.05 -3.19 17.48
N VAL A 330 -20.59 -3.88 16.43
CA VAL A 330 -21.23 -3.80 15.10
C VAL A 330 -22.68 -4.30 15.17
N GLY A 331 -22.90 -5.44 15.83
CA GLY A 331 -24.22 -5.99 16.07
C GLY A 331 -25.14 -5.04 16.84
N GLU A 332 -24.65 -4.42 17.92
CA GLU A 332 -25.38 -3.44 18.75
C GLU A 332 -25.76 -2.19 17.95
N ALA A 333 -24.82 -1.66 17.15
CA ALA A 333 -25.07 -0.49 16.31
C ALA A 333 -26.17 -0.74 15.28
N LEU A 334 -26.16 -1.89 14.60
CA LEU A 334 -27.17 -2.25 13.60
C LEU A 334 -28.50 -2.65 14.25
N ALA A 335 -28.46 -3.31 15.41
CA ALA A 335 -29.62 -3.63 16.21
C ALA A 335 -30.43 -2.38 16.57
N GLY A 336 -29.75 -1.31 17.01
CA GLY A 336 -30.38 -0.03 17.33
C GLY A 336 -31.06 0.66 16.14
N MET A 337 -30.72 0.30 14.90
CA MET A 337 -31.39 0.86 13.72
C MET A 337 -32.77 0.25 13.45
N LEU A 338 -32.97 -1.04 13.79
CA LEU A 338 -34.18 -1.80 13.47
C LEU A 338 -34.89 -2.37 14.71
N ASP A 339 -34.54 -1.93 15.92
CA ASP A 339 -35.06 -2.44 17.20
C ASP A 339 -35.05 -3.98 17.27
N SER A 340 -33.86 -4.55 17.16
CA SER A 340 -33.65 -6.00 16.98
C SER A 340 -32.50 -6.52 17.85
N SER A 341 -32.26 -7.83 17.84
CA SER A 341 -31.20 -8.44 18.67
C SER A 341 -29.80 -8.22 18.06
N PRO A 342 -28.80 -7.72 18.82
CA PRO A 342 -27.42 -7.61 18.37
C PRO A 342 -26.81 -8.93 17.88
N ALA A 343 -27.11 -10.04 18.56
CA ALA A 343 -26.58 -11.36 18.21
C ALA A 343 -27.09 -11.83 16.84
N ARG A 344 -28.37 -11.56 16.52
CA ARG A 344 -28.94 -11.86 15.20
C ARG A 344 -28.25 -11.09 14.08
N TRP A 345 -27.77 -9.87 14.34
CA TRP A 345 -27.02 -9.10 13.35
C TRP A 345 -25.64 -9.66 13.07
N VAL A 346 -24.91 -10.07 14.11
CA VAL A 346 -23.61 -10.73 13.95
C VAL A 346 -23.78 -12.02 13.14
N GLU A 347 -24.78 -12.83 13.48
CA GLU A 347 -25.11 -14.06 12.74
C GLU A 347 -25.48 -13.78 11.29
N PHE A 348 -26.39 -12.83 11.03
CA PHE A 348 -26.81 -12.45 9.69
C PHE A 348 -25.64 -11.92 8.83
N LEU A 349 -24.75 -11.10 9.42
CA LEU A 349 -23.57 -10.59 8.74
C LEU A 349 -22.60 -11.72 8.38
N ALA A 350 -22.30 -12.61 9.33
CA ALA A 350 -21.32 -13.68 9.18
C ALA A 350 -21.83 -14.84 8.31
N ALA A 351 -23.13 -15.13 8.35
CA ALA A 351 -23.72 -16.27 7.65
C ALA A 351 -23.49 -16.19 6.14
N PRO A 352 -23.16 -17.32 5.47
CA PRO A 352 -22.99 -17.35 4.02
C PRO A 352 -24.23 -16.86 3.28
N LYS A 353 -24.01 -16.27 2.09
CA LYS A 353 -25.12 -15.86 1.21
C LYS A 353 -26.04 -17.01 0.80
N SER A 354 -25.49 -18.22 0.67
CA SER A 354 -26.27 -19.44 0.42
C SER A 354 -27.28 -19.74 1.52
N ASN A 355 -27.04 -19.23 2.73
CA ASN A 355 -27.87 -19.44 3.92
C ASN A 355 -28.70 -18.19 4.26
N GLY A 356 -28.81 -17.23 3.33
CA GLY A 356 -29.58 -16.00 3.53
C GLY A 356 -28.84 -14.89 4.29
N GLY A 357 -27.57 -15.08 4.65
CA GLY A 357 -26.74 -14.04 5.27
C GLY A 357 -26.03 -13.13 4.27
N LEU A 358 -25.13 -12.26 4.76
CA LEU A 358 -24.36 -11.33 3.93
C LEU A 358 -22.96 -11.84 3.54
N GLY A 359 -22.49 -12.92 4.17
CA GLY A 359 -21.17 -13.51 3.94
C GLY A 359 -20.03 -12.53 4.20
N VAL A 360 -20.16 -11.70 5.24
CA VAL A 360 -19.13 -10.75 5.64
C VAL A 360 -18.16 -11.46 6.56
N HIS A 361 -16.87 -11.36 6.25
CA HIS A 361 -15.81 -11.83 7.12
C HIS A 361 -15.68 -10.91 8.33
N LEU A 362 -16.57 -11.02 9.32
CA LEU A 362 -16.44 -10.30 10.58
C LEU A 362 -15.17 -10.77 11.32
N PRO A 363 -14.34 -9.88 11.87
CA PRO A 363 -13.02 -10.23 12.36
C PRO A 363 -13.03 -11.24 13.52
N GLY A 364 -14.06 -11.24 14.38
CA GLY A 364 -14.22 -12.23 15.45
C GLY A 364 -14.79 -13.54 14.92
N ALA A 365 -15.94 -13.48 14.27
CA ALA A 365 -16.65 -14.63 13.70
C ALA A 365 -15.81 -15.43 12.67
N TYR A 366 -14.97 -14.75 11.89
CA TYR A 366 -14.06 -15.36 10.92
C TYR A 366 -12.61 -15.39 11.39
N HIS A 367 -12.32 -15.10 12.66
CA HIS A 367 -10.96 -14.98 13.18
C HIS A 367 -10.09 -16.17 12.80
N LYS A 368 -10.54 -17.40 13.06
CA LYS A 368 -9.82 -18.63 12.69
C LYS A 368 -9.48 -18.69 11.20
N HIS A 369 -10.40 -18.29 10.32
CA HIS A 369 -10.18 -18.30 8.87
C HIS A 369 -9.18 -17.22 8.44
N LEU A 370 -9.28 -16.02 9.03
CA LEU A 370 -8.33 -14.93 8.82
C LEU A 370 -6.92 -15.31 9.29
N ARG A 371 -6.81 -15.96 10.46
CA ARG A 371 -5.54 -16.45 11.00
C ARG A 371 -4.97 -17.61 10.20
N ASN A 372 -5.79 -18.52 9.70
CA ASN A 372 -5.31 -19.57 8.79
C ASN A 372 -4.71 -18.98 7.51
N ALA A 373 -5.37 -17.96 6.92
CA ALA A 373 -4.81 -17.24 5.78
C ALA A 373 -3.46 -16.56 6.13
N PHE A 374 -3.32 -15.98 7.31
CA PHE A 374 -2.04 -15.41 7.74
C PHE A 374 -0.97 -16.47 8.04
N ASN A 375 -1.35 -17.63 8.60
CA ASN A 375 -0.42 -18.70 8.95
C ASN A 375 0.11 -19.46 7.72
N THR A 376 -0.61 -19.42 6.60
CA THR A 376 -0.16 -19.98 5.31
C THR A 376 0.67 -18.99 4.49
N LEU A 377 1.01 -17.82 5.05
CA LEU A 377 1.84 -16.83 4.38
C LEU A 377 3.28 -17.33 4.21
N ASP A 378 3.69 -17.49 2.97
CA ASP A 378 5.08 -17.68 2.58
C ASP A 378 5.76 -16.32 2.43
N VAL A 379 6.77 -16.05 3.25
CA VAL A 379 7.51 -14.77 3.24
C VAL A 379 8.39 -14.59 2.00
N GLY A 380 8.87 -15.68 1.40
CA GLY A 380 9.69 -15.64 0.19
C GLY A 380 8.88 -15.24 -1.04
N THR A 381 7.71 -15.85 -1.22
CA THR A 381 6.83 -15.62 -2.39
C THR A 381 5.76 -14.57 -2.15
N GLY A 382 5.44 -14.25 -0.89
CA GLY A 382 4.32 -13.39 -0.49
C GLY A 382 2.93 -14.03 -0.66
N HIS A 383 2.86 -15.28 -1.11
CA HIS A 383 1.59 -15.97 -1.32
C HIS A 383 1.03 -16.49 0.00
N ARG A 384 -0.30 -16.53 0.09
CA ARG A 384 -1.05 -17.16 1.18
C ARG A 384 -2.35 -17.72 0.66
N GLU A 385 -2.93 -18.69 1.37
CA GLU A 385 -4.25 -19.18 1.04
C GLU A 385 -5.32 -18.09 1.26
N GLY A 386 -6.39 -18.16 0.45
CA GLY A 386 -7.53 -17.26 0.61
C GLY A 386 -8.29 -17.53 1.92
N VAL A 387 -9.01 -16.52 2.42
CA VAL A 387 -9.91 -16.68 3.56
C VAL A 387 -11.10 -17.53 3.11
N ALA A 388 -11.14 -18.79 3.54
CA ALA A 388 -12.23 -19.69 3.18
C ALA A 388 -13.58 -19.21 3.76
N PRO A 389 -14.69 -19.38 3.02
CA PRO A 389 -16.01 -19.08 3.55
C PRO A 389 -16.32 -20.03 4.72
N ALA A 390 -16.97 -19.52 5.78
CA ALA A 390 -17.39 -20.35 6.90
C ALA A 390 -18.48 -21.30 6.39
N ARG A 391 -18.18 -22.60 6.30
CA ARG A 391 -19.14 -23.61 5.80
C ARG A 391 -20.35 -23.77 6.74
N THR A 392 -20.17 -23.46 8.02
CA THR A 392 -21.21 -23.40 9.05
C THR A 392 -20.82 -22.32 10.06
N TYR A 393 -21.49 -21.17 10.05
CA TYR A 393 -21.50 -20.31 11.22
C TYR A 393 -22.66 -20.79 12.10
N THR A 394 -22.37 -21.69 13.03
CA THR A 394 -23.32 -22.08 14.09
C THR A 394 -22.87 -21.39 15.35
N SER A 395 -23.63 -20.38 15.79
CA SER A 395 -23.52 -19.86 17.15
C SER A 395 -23.65 -21.02 18.13
N THR A 396 -22.84 -21.04 19.18
CA THR A 396 -22.92 -21.98 20.33
C THR A 396 -24.18 -21.79 21.18
N THR A 397 -25.16 -21.00 20.75
CA THR A 397 -26.44 -20.86 21.43
C THR A 397 -27.41 -21.95 20.98
N ALA A 398 -27.82 -22.79 21.95
CA ALA A 398 -28.75 -23.89 21.81
C ALA A 398 -30.01 -23.55 20.98
N PRO A 399 -30.58 -24.51 20.23
CA PRO A 399 -31.77 -24.28 19.42
C PRO A 399 -32.96 -23.89 20.30
N MET A 400 -33.69 -22.84 19.87
CA MET A 400 -34.98 -22.45 20.44
C MET A 400 -35.95 -23.62 20.37
N GLN A 401 -36.50 -24.00 21.54
CA GLN A 401 -37.79 -24.67 21.59
C GLN A 401 -38.86 -23.68 21.12
N THR A 402 -39.74 -24.20 20.26
CA THR A 402 -40.79 -23.52 19.49
C THR A 402 -41.80 -22.73 20.32
#